data_AF-A0A5C3EDX8-F1
#
_entry.id   AF-A0A5C3EDX8-F1
#
_cell.length_a   1.000
_cell.length_b   1.000
_cell.length_c   1.000
_cell.angle_alpha   90.00
_cell.angle_beta   90.00
_cell.angle_gamma   90.00
#
_symmetry.space_group_name_H-M   'P 1'
#
loop_
_entity.id
_entity.type
_entity.pdbx_description
1 polymer ?
#
loop_
_entity_poly.entity_id
_entity_poly.type
_entity_poly.pdbx_seq_one_letter_code
_entity_poly.pdbx_strand_id
1 'polypeptide(L)'
;MELLRRLYFFYAAVTVTVLLLSFCYAVDELGDEAGASTQATTLSSDQPITTLVNPATNIPTTLPLGSTLRAEEYIGIIRKQVLPNLKLTPDGMRLQIYKSTPFFMGRPIYATTARREIVEQALRDYGSVYIVDPDRNDSRLIFYDHDRGIVLQKIVGSTQRVIGIYNLDRNLHILRKYQRKLMVVFEEEKDVSAVPHIYGKPILSQGSGPLSQGAHSLGHMIRASKGNDKTFYYMQSGRRAILVDAHKETLYEDVTRKEQEEIEKVLNGYQTARTKYGTTLASIIWGQPIRLNPRYRESRIKDIPLAKYPRFFSEDSVLERDQMIKALQEHGRLHLYLQDTQGRNYAYKVKVKNPDAPRHEPMKLSIGPLGWKDKAAEKVQAWRGRISIPGPTRLAGLPLPDPV
;
A
#
# COMPACT_ATOMS: atom_id res chain seq x y z
N MET A 1 -4.18 54.69 -6.44
CA MET A 1 -2.73 54.54 -6.72
C MET A 1 -1.94 54.09 -5.50
N GLU A 2 -2.17 54.63 -4.29
CA GLU A 2 -1.45 54.21 -3.07
C GLU A 2 -1.72 52.77 -2.61
N LEU A 3 -2.93 52.24 -2.84
CA LEU A 3 -3.31 50.90 -2.41
C LEU A 3 -2.57 49.80 -3.20
N LEU A 4 -2.30 50.04 -4.49
CA LEU A 4 -1.50 49.14 -5.32
C LEU A 4 -0.02 49.12 -4.88
N ARG A 5 0.51 50.28 -4.45
CA ARG A 5 1.90 50.41 -4.01
C ARG A 5 2.15 49.68 -2.69
N ARG A 6 1.16 49.64 -1.79
CA ARG A 6 1.22 48.87 -0.53
C ARG A 6 1.13 47.37 -0.76
N LEU A 7 0.27 46.91 -1.69
CA LEU A 7 0.18 45.49 -2.07
C LEU A 7 1.47 44.97 -2.71
N TYR A 8 2.13 45.79 -3.55
CA TYR A 8 3.39 45.41 -4.18
C TYR A 8 4.55 45.28 -3.18
N PHE A 9 4.61 46.18 -2.18
CA PHE A 9 5.61 46.10 -1.10
C PHE A 9 5.41 44.85 -0.22
N PHE A 10 4.17 44.48 0.06
CA PHE A 10 3.88 43.29 0.86
C PHE A 10 4.27 42.01 0.12
N TYR A 11 4.02 41.95 -1.19
CA TYR A 11 4.39 40.80 -2.02
C TYR A 11 5.92 40.65 -2.14
N ALA A 12 6.63 41.77 -2.35
CA ALA A 12 8.09 41.77 -2.42
C ALA A 12 8.75 41.33 -1.10
N ALA A 13 8.23 41.78 0.05
CA ALA A 13 8.73 41.40 1.36
C ALA A 13 8.59 39.89 1.63
N VAL A 14 7.43 39.30 1.30
CA VAL A 14 7.16 37.86 1.48
C VAL A 14 8.03 37.00 0.55
N THR A 15 8.23 37.41 -0.70
CA THR A 15 9.10 36.64 -1.62
C THR A 15 10.57 36.63 -1.20
N VAL A 16 11.07 37.73 -0.60
CA VAL A 16 12.45 37.80 -0.10
C VAL A 16 12.63 36.94 1.16
N THR A 17 11.62 36.83 2.02
CA THR A 17 11.71 35.98 3.23
C THR A 17 11.73 34.49 2.88
N VAL A 18 10.98 34.07 1.85
CA VAL A 18 10.97 32.67 1.38
C VAL A 18 12.28 32.28 0.69
N LEU A 19 12.92 33.20 -0.02
CA LEU A 19 14.23 32.99 -0.64
C LEU A 19 15.37 32.91 0.40
N LEU A 20 15.33 33.73 1.45
CA LEU A 20 16.34 33.71 2.51
C LEU A 20 16.26 32.47 3.42
N LEU A 21 15.07 31.88 3.58
CA LEU A 21 14.90 30.61 4.32
C LEU A 21 15.36 29.37 3.54
N SER A 22 15.66 29.49 2.25
CA SER A 22 16.07 28.36 1.40
C SER A 22 17.60 28.14 1.35
N PHE A 23 18.40 29.01 1.98
CA PHE A 23 19.87 28.96 1.92
C PHE A 23 20.56 28.46 3.21
N CYS A 24 19.80 27.97 4.20
CA CYS A 24 20.36 27.38 5.41
C CYS A 24 20.24 25.85 5.43
N TYR A 25 20.96 25.17 4.54
CA TYR A 25 21.46 23.82 4.78
C TYR A 25 22.92 23.74 4.30
N ALA A 26 23.82 23.71 5.28
CA ALA A 26 25.25 23.57 5.11
C ALA A 26 25.65 22.09 5.02
N VAL A 27 26.62 21.78 4.15
CA VAL A 27 27.59 20.71 4.29
C VAL A 27 28.93 21.20 3.69
N ASP A 28 29.86 21.59 4.58
CA ASP A 28 31.32 21.48 4.42
C ASP A 28 31.69 19.98 4.52
N GLU A 29 32.72 19.37 3.93
CA GLU A 29 34.14 19.70 3.63
C GLU A 29 34.59 18.68 2.53
N LEU A 30 35.24 19.05 1.42
CA LEU A 30 36.69 19.28 1.17
C LEU A 30 37.60 18.03 1.28
N GLY A 31 38.33 17.73 0.19
CA GLY A 31 39.42 16.76 0.17
C GLY A 31 39.82 16.26 -1.23
N ASP A 32 40.74 16.98 -1.87
CA ASP A 32 41.36 16.74 -3.18
C ASP A 32 42.04 15.36 -3.34
N GLU A 33 42.18 14.85 -4.58
CA GLU A 33 43.42 14.99 -5.41
C GLU A 33 43.44 14.00 -6.61
N ALA A 34 44.33 14.31 -7.55
CA ALA A 34 44.32 13.99 -8.98
C ALA A 34 44.73 12.57 -9.42
N GLY A 35 44.42 12.22 -10.68
CA GLY A 35 45.07 11.13 -11.41
C GLY A 35 44.40 10.77 -12.75
N ALA A 36 45.11 10.99 -13.87
CA ALA A 36 44.64 10.75 -15.24
C ALA A 36 45.14 9.42 -15.84
N SER A 37 44.50 8.99 -16.94
CA SER A 37 44.91 7.93 -17.91
C SER A 37 44.71 6.48 -17.44
N THR A 38 44.23 5.49 -18.20
CA THR A 38 44.46 5.16 -19.63
C THR A 38 43.31 4.30 -20.18
N GLN A 39 43.18 4.29 -21.52
CA GLN A 39 42.34 3.39 -22.32
C GLN A 39 42.70 1.89 -22.15
N ALA A 40 41.72 1.01 -22.41
CA ALA A 40 41.72 0.01 -23.50
C ALA A 40 41.13 -1.38 -23.13
N THR A 41 40.13 -1.78 -23.94
CA THR A 41 39.96 -3.11 -24.56
C THR A 41 39.25 -4.26 -23.79
N THR A 42 38.03 -4.53 -24.29
CA THR A 42 37.30 -5.81 -24.49
C THR A 42 37.78 -7.10 -23.80
N LEU A 43 36.84 -7.84 -23.21
CA LEU A 43 36.38 -9.15 -23.76
C LEU A 43 35.17 -9.71 -22.99
N SER A 44 34.17 -10.09 -23.77
CA SER A 44 33.09 -11.00 -23.44
C SER A 44 33.65 -12.41 -23.23
N SER A 45 33.21 -13.12 -22.18
CA SER A 45 33.01 -14.58 -22.19
C SER A 45 32.31 -15.04 -20.92
N ASP A 46 31.10 -15.57 -21.09
CA ASP A 46 30.30 -16.28 -20.12
C ASP A 46 31.04 -17.48 -19.51
N GLN A 47 31.42 -17.39 -18.23
CA GLN A 47 31.48 -18.55 -17.31
C GLN A 47 31.23 -18.08 -15.86
N PRO A 48 30.43 -18.80 -15.06
CA PRO A 48 30.26 -18.48 -13.64
C PRO A 48 31.54 -18.77 -12.86
N ILE A 49 32.25 -17.70 -12.45
CA ILE A 49 33.43 -17.79 -11.58
C ILE A 49 32.98 -18.27 -10.20
N THR A 50 33.49 -19.42 -9.77
CA THR A 50 33.35 -19.93 -8.41
C THR A 50 34.65 -19.59 -7.66
N THR A 51 34.63 -18.52 -6.87
CA THR A 51 35.80 -18.08 -6.11
C THR A 51 35.89 -18.84 -4.79
N LEU A 52 36.94 -19.64 -4.62
CA LEU A 52 37.22 -20.41 -3.40
C LEU A 52 37.93 -19.49 -2.40
N VAL A 53 37.23 -19.01 -1.37
CA VAL A 53 37.80 -18.13 -0.34
C VAL A 53 38.56 -18.97 0.69
N ASN A 54 39.89 -18.84 0.67
CA ASN A 54 40.84 -19.50 1.55
C ASN A 54 40.83 -18.83 2.96
N PRO A 55 40.60 -19.56 4.08
CA PRO A 55 40.21 -18.96 5.37
C PRO A 55 41.35 -18.57 6.32
N ALA A 56 42.55 -18.28 5.84
CA ALA A 56 43.70 -18.02 6.71
C ALA A 56 44.23 -16.60 6.56
N THR A 57 43.50 -15.60 7.07
CA THR A 57 44.09 -14.38 7.68
C THR A 57 43.01 -13.48 8.28
N ASN A 58 43.15 -13.21 9.59
CA ASN A 58 42.55 -12.12 10.37
C ASN A 58 41.01 -12.11 10.53
N ILE A 59 40.53 -12.71 11.63
CA ILE A 59 39.16 -12.52 12.14
C ILE A 59 39.22 -11.51 13.29
N PRO A 60 38.63 -10.30 13.15
CA PRO A 60 38.26 -9.50 14.30
C PRO A 60 37.07 -10.16 15.00
N THR A 61 37.25 -10.59 16.25
CA THR A 61 36.29 -11.39 17.04
C THR A 61 35.04 -10.63 17.49
N THR A 62 34.93 -9.33 17.19
CA THR A 62 33.72 -8.55 17.50
C THR A 62 33.52 -7.53 16.39
N LEU A 63 32.48 -7.71 15.59
CA LEU A 63 32.04 -6.65 14.67
C LEU A 63 31.47 -5.51 15.51
N PRO A 64 31.98 -4.29 15.37
CA PRO A 64 31.36 -3.13 15.99
C PRO A 64 29.94 -3.01 15.44
N LEU A 65 29.01 -2.72 16.36
CA LEU A 65 27.62 -2.44 16.04
C LEU A 65 27.59 -1.20 15.12
N GLY A 66 27.54 -1.40 13.80
CA GLY A 66 27.50 -0.31 12.82
C GLY A 66 28.41 -0.43 11.58
N SER A 67 29.31 -1.41 11.48
CA SER A 67 30.09 -1.58 10.23
C SER A 67 29.35 -2.46 9.22
N THR A 68 28.89 -1.87 8.11
CA THR A 68 28.36 -2.61 6.96
C THR A 68 29.51 -3.33 6.25
N LEU A 69 29.63 -4.64 6.47
CA LEU A 69 30.56 -5.49 5.74
C LEU A 69 30.12 -5.64 4.27
N ARG A 70 31.09 -5.75 3.36
CA ARG A 70 30.83 -6.28 2.01
C ARG A 70 30.29 -7.70 2.13
N ALA A 71 29.53 -8.17 1.13
CA ALA A 71 29.04 -9.55 1.12
C ALA A 71 30.19 -10.56 1.26
N GLU A 72 31.31 -10.34 0.59
CA GLU A 72 32.51 -11.17 0.67
C GLU A 72 33.14 -11.20 2.07
N GLU A 73 33.25 -10.04 2.71
CA GLU A 73 33.77 -9.91 4.08
C GLU A 73 32.85 -10.61 5.09
N TYR A 74 31.53 -10.45 4.91
CA TYR A 74 30.53 -11.15 5.71
C TYR A 74 30.61 -12.68 5.55
N ILE A 75 30.94 -13.17 4.35
CA ILE A 75 31.14 -14.61 4.13
C ILE A 75 32.41 -15.09 4.84
N GLY A 76 33.45 -14.26 4.91
CA GLY A 76 34.69 -14.55 5.62
C GLY A 76 34.52 -14.81 7.12
N ILE A 77 33.53 -14.17 7.77
CA ILE A 77 33.28 -14.33 9.22
C ILE A 77 32.42 -15.56 9.57
N ILE A 78 31.84 -16.25 8.57
CA ILE A 78 31.04 -17.47 8.79
C ILE A 78 31.95 -18.58 9.31
N ARG A 79 31.61 -19.15 10.48
CA ARG A 79 32.44 -20.18 11.12
C ARG A 79 32.15 -21.54 10.50
N LYS A 80 32.89 -21.87 9.45
CA LYS A 80 32.78 -23.15 8.72
C LYS A 80 32.91 -24.36 9.66
N GLN A 81 33.70 -24.26 10.73
CA GLN A 81 33.89 -25.34 11.71
C GLN A 81 32.65 -25.60 12.60
N VAL A 82 31.74 -24.63 12.70
CA VAL A 82 30.52 -24.74 13.54
C VAL A 82 29.39 -25.44 12.79
N LEU A 83 29.29 -25.24 11.47
CA LEU A 83 28.21 -25.75 10.62
C LEU A 83 27.95 -27.27 10.73
N PRO A 84 28.97 -28.17 10.74
CA PRO A 84 28.73 -29.60 10.89
C PRO A 84 28.10 -29.96 12.25
N ASN A 85 28.40 -29.17 13.29
CA ASN A 85 27.98 -29.40 14.67
C ASN A 85 26.59 -28.80 14.98
N LEU A 86 26.06 -27.96 14.10
CA LEU A 86 24.71 -27.42 14.25
C LEU A 86 23.67 -28.53 14.03
N LYS A 87 22.74 -28.63 14.97
CA LYS A 87 21.58 -29.52 14.84
C LYS A 87 20.67 -28.97 13.75
N LEU A 88 20.16 -29.86 12.90
CA LEU A 88 19.15 -29.51 11.93
C LEU A 88 17.89 -29.10 12.68
N THR A 89 17.34 -27.92 12.36
CA THR A 89 16.08 -27.50 12.95
C THR A 89 14.97 -28.44 12.45
N PRO A 90 14.06 -28.95 13.31
CA PRO A 90 12.90 -29.71 12.85
C PRO A 90 12.02 -28.89 11.90
N ASP A 91 11.45 -29.52 10.87
CA ASP A 91 10.72 -28.82 9.80
C ASP A 91 9.60 -27.90 10.32
N GLY A 92 8.85 -28.36 11.33
CA GLY A 92 7.79 -27.55 11.96
C GLY A 92 8.31 -26.26 12.62
N MET A 93 9.53 -26.29 13.19
CA MET A 93 10.15 -25.12 13.81
C MET A 93 10.81 -24.19 12.77
N ARG A 94 11.33 -24.72 11.66
CA ARG A 94 11.92 -23.90 10.59
C ARG A 94 10.93 -22.86 10.07
N LEU A 95 9.69 -23.26 9.86
CA LEU A 95 8.64 -22.37 9.34
C LEU A 95 8.35 -21.19 10.29
N GLN A 96 8.46 -21.42 11.59
CA GLN A 96 8.28 -20.39 12.61
C GLN A 96 9.49 -19.46 12.73
N ILE A 97 10.70 -20.03 12.79
CA ILE A 97 11.97 -19.27 12.88
C ILE A 97 12.16 -18.38 11.66
N TYR A 98 11.93 -18.93 10.47
CA TYR A 98 12.12 -18.23 9.21
C TYR A 98 10.85 -17.56 8.71
N LYS A 99 9.79 -17.43 9.53
CA LYS A 99 8.46 -16.90 9.14
C LYS A 99 8.53 -15.65 8.27
N SER A 100 9.36 -14.69 8.66
CA SER A 100 9.49 -13.40 7.97
C SER A 100 10.67 -13.27 7.05
N THR A 101 11.54 -14.29 6.98
CA THR A 101 12.72 -14.26 6.13
C THR A 101 12.30 -14.23 4.66
N PRO A 102 12.85 -13.33 3.81
CA PRO A 102 12.63 -13.37 2.37
C PRO A 102 13.22 -14.62 1.74
N PHE A 103 12.60 -15.14 0.68
CA PHE A 103 13.09 -16.31 -0.06
C PHE A 103 13.13 -16.04 -1.56
N PHE A 104 14.19 -16.51 -2.22
CA PHE A 104 14.32 -16.54 -3.68
C PHE A 104 14.73 -17.95 -4.12
N MET A 105 13.99 -18.54 -5.05
CA MET A 105 14.22 -19.91 -5.54
C MET A 105 14.41 -20.95 -4.41
N GLY A 106 13.57 -20.88 -3.38
CA GLY A 106 13.61 -21.80 -2.24
C GLY A 106 14.71 -21.54 -1.21
N ARG A 107 15.52 -20.49 -1.37
CA ARG A 107 16.63 -20.17 -0.45
C ARG A 107 16.37 -18.87 0.30
N PRO A 108 16.69 -18.79 1.61
CA PRO A 108 16.50 -17.58 2.39
C PRO A 108 17.51 -16.50 1.98
N ILE A 109 17.10 -15.24 2.13
CA ILE A 109 17.91 -14.07 1.81
C ILE A 109 18.19 -13.28 3.10
N TYR A 110 19.44 -12.90 3.32
CA TYR A 110 19.91 -12.13 4.47
C TYR A 110 20.76 -10.96 4.01
N ALA A 111 20.68 -9.82 4.69
CA ALA A 111 21.65 -8.76 4.50
C ALA A 111 22.96 -9.04 5.24
N THR A 112 24.03 -8.34 4.86
CA THR A 112 25.32 -8.34 5.57
C THR A 112 25.23 -7.80 7.01
N THR A 113 24.10 -7.21 7.40
CA THR A 113 23.80 -6.79 8.78
C THR A 113 23.13 -7.89 9.62
N ALA A 114 22.75 -9.02 9.01
CA ALA A 114 22.13 -10.12 9.74
C ALA A 114 23.10 -10.72 10.75
N ARG A 115 22.60 -11.16 11.92
CA ARG A 115 23.41 -11.88 12.90
C ARG A 115 23.93 -13.17 12.28
N ARG A 116 25.24 -13.36 12.34
CA ARG A 116 25.95 -14.50 11.75
C ARG A 116 25.34 -15.83 12.18
N GLU A 117 25.00 -15.99 13.45
CA GLU A 117 24.46 -17.25 14.01
C GLU A 117 23.15 -17.67 13.33
N ILE A 118 22.32 -16.70 12.92
CA ILE A 118 21.07 -16.96 12.19
C ILE A 118 21.37 -17.47 10.78
N VAL A 119 22.38 -16.87 10.13
CA VAL A 119 22.81 -17.26 8.79
C VAL A 119 23.48 -18.63 8.81
N GLU A 120 24.31 -18.92 9.81
CA GLU A 120 24.93 -20.24 10.04
C GLU A 120 23.86 -21.32 10.18
N GLN A 121 22.84 -21.10 11.02
CA GLN A 121 21.72 -22.04 11.16
C GLN A 121 20.91 -22.18 9.88
N ALA A 122 20.66 -21.09 9.15
CA ALA A 122 19.93 -21.15 7.88
C ALA A 122 20.72 -21.90 6.79
N LEU A 123 22.04 -21.73 6.75
CA LEU A 123 22.92 -22.46 5.85
C LEU A 123 22.94 -23.96 6.19
N ARG A 124 22.86 -24.31 7.47
CA ARG A 124 22.67 -25.69 7.92
C ARG A 124 21.31 -26.26 7.52
N ASP A 125 20.24 -25.50 7.68
CA ASP A 125 18.86 -25.95 7.48
C ASP A 125 18.44 -26.05 6.01
N TYR A 126 18.99 -25.18 5.14
CA TYR A 126 18.63 -25.07 3.72
C TYR A 126 19.80 -25.41 2.76
N GLY A 127 20.99 -25.66 3.28
CA GLY A 127 22.21 -25.95 2.52
C GLY A 127 22.79 -24.74 1.74
N SER A 128 21.98 -23.72 1.48
CA SER A 128 22.37 -22.52 0.75
C SER A 128 21.52 -21.31 1.11
N VAL A 129 22.13 -20.13 1.11
CA VAL A 129 21.46 -18.85 1.42
C VAL A 129 22.00 -17.73 0.52
N TYR A 130 21.19 -16.70 0.29
CA TYR A 130 21.64 -15.48 -0.36
C TYR A 130 22.09 -14.46 0.69
N ILE A 131 23.27 -13.87 0.49
CA ILE A 131 23.76 -12.70 1.22
C ILE A 131 23.67 -11.50 0.29
N VAL A 132 23.01 -10.43 0.73
CA VAL A 132 22.84 -9.20 -0.03
C VAL A 132 23.44 -8.00 0.69
N ASP A 133 24.01 -7.09 -0.07
CA ASP A 133 24.38 -5.74 0.33
C ASP A 133 23.58 -4.77 -0.54
N PRO A 134 22.40 -4.31 -0.06
CA PRO A 134 21.55 -3.42 -0.83
C PRO A 134 22.22 -2.09 -1.19
N ASP A 135 23.09 -1.57 -0.31
CA ASP A 135 23.73 -0.26 -0.47
C ASP A 135 24.78 -0.29 -1.58
N ARG A 136 25.45 -1.44 -1.75
CA ARG A 136 26.47 -1.66 -2.79
C ARG A 136 25.94 -2.37 -4.03
N ASN A 137 24.63 -2.67 -4.07
CA ASN A 137 24.00 -3.47 -5.11
C ASN A 137 24.76 -4.80 -5.37
N ASP A 138 25.15 -5.47 -4.28
CA ASP A 138 25.89 -6.73 -4.35
C ASP A 138 25.07 -7.90 -3.80
N SER A 139 25.23 -9.07 -4.41
CA SER A 139 24.66 -10.29 -3.88
C SER A 139 25.52 -11.51 -4.19
N ARG A 140 25.55 -12.42 -3.22
CA ARG A 140 26.29 -13.68 -3.29
C ARG A 140 25.36 -14.81 -2.85
N LEU A 141 25.35 -15.89 -3.61
CA LEU A 141 24.78 -17.16 -3.16
C LEU A 141 25.89 -17.92 -2.46
N ILE A 142 25.68 -18.29 -1.21
CA ILE A 142 26.59 -19.19 -0.50
C ILE A 142 25.94 -20.55 -0.29
N PHE A 143 26.75 -21.59 -0.34
CA PHE A 143 26.34 -22.96 -0.12
C PHE A 143 27.37 -23.69 0.72
N TYR A 144 26.88 -24.56 1.59
CA TYR A 144 27.72 -25.40 2.43
C TYR A 144 27.88 -26.76 1.78
N ASP A 145 29.12 -27.08 1.39
CA ASP A 145 29.51 -28.38 0.90
C ASP A 145 29.74 -29.29 2.11
N HIS A 146 28.77 -30.18 2.36
CA HIS A 146 28.80 -31.10 3.49
C HIS A 146 29.95 -32.12 3.39
N ASP A 147 30.33 -32.51 2.18
CA ASP A 147 31.35 -33.53 1.95
C ASP A 147 32.75 -32.96 2.23
N ARG A 148 32.97 -31.71 1.83
CA ARG A 148 34.25 -31.02 2.00
C ARG A 148 34.33 -30.18 3.27
N GLY A 149 33.21 -29.96 3.96
CA GLY A 149 33.14 -29.08 5.14
C GLY A 149 33.47 -27.62 4.84
N ILE A 150 33.29 -27.18 3.59
CA ILE A 150 33.63 -25.81 3.15
C ILE A 150 32.38 -25.01 2.77
N VAL A 151 32.48 -23.70 2.91
CA VAL A 151 31.49 -22.76 2.35
C VAL A 151 32.02 -22.26 1.03
N LEU A 152 31.21 -22.42 0.00
CA LEU A 152 31.46 -21.95 -1.35
C LEU A 152 30.55 -20.78 -1.65
N GLN A 153 31.00 -19.87 -2.52
CA GLN A 153 30.24 -18.71 -2.94
C GLN A 153 30.13 -18.65 -4.47
N LYS A 154 29.02 -18.09 -4.94
CA LYS A 154 28.74 -17.86 -6.35
C LYS A 154 28.13 -16.48 -6.54
N ILE A 155 28.60 -15.76 -7.56
CA ILE A 155 28.00 -14.50 -8.00
C ILE A 155 26.60 -14.78 -8.56
N VAL A 156 25.62 -13.99 -8.16
CA VAL A 156 24.24 -14.15 -8.60
C VAL A 156 24.03 -13.33 -9.87
N GLY A 157 23.59 -13.98 -10.97
CA GLY A 157 23.32 -13.28 -12.23
C GLY A 157 22.15 -12.29 -12.19
N SER A 158 21.32 -12.34 -11.14
CA SER A 158 20.13 -11.51 -10.98
C SER A 158 20.14 -10.72 -9.66
N THR A 159 21.25 -10.04 -9.34
CA THR A 159 21.45 -9.31 -8.08
C THR A 159 20.30 -8.36 -7.74
N GLN A 160 19.90 -7.52 -8.69
CA GLN A 160 18.82 -6.54 -8.51
C GLN A 160 17.50 -7.22 -8.12
N ARG A 161 17.24 -8.42 -8.63
CA ARG A 161 16.02 -9.18 -8.32
C ARG A 161 16.05 -9.76 -6.92
N VAL A 162 17.20 -10.27 -6.47
CA VAL A 162 17.37 -10.79 -5.11
C VAL A 162 17.25 -9.66 -4.10
N ILE A 163 17.91 -8.52 -4.36
CA ILE A 163 17.80 -7.31 -3.53
C ILE A 163 16.37 -6.77 -3.54
N GLY A 164 15.72 -6.74 -4.71
CA GLY A 164 14.32 -6.34 -4.85
C GLY A 164 13.39 -7.15 -3.96
N ILE A 165 13.52 -8.49 -3.98
CA ILE A 165 12.77 -9.39 -3.09
C ILE A 165 13.11 -9.16 -1.62
N TYR A 166 14.39 -9.03 -1.27
CA TYR A 166 14.83 -8.74 0.10
C TYR A 166 14.18 -7.46 0.65
N ASN A 167 14.05 -6.46 -0.21
CA ASN A 167 13.56 -5.13 0.14
C ASN A 167 12.03 -5.01 0.19
N LEU A 168 11.28 -6.07 -0.13
CA LEU A 168 9.82 -6.07 -0.06
C LEU A 168 9.32 -5.98 1.39
N ASP A 169 8.04 -5.61 1.53
CA ASP A 169 7.39 -5.63 2.83
C ASP A 169 7.34 -7.06 3.41
N ARG A 170 7.69 -7.17 4.70
CA ARG A 170 7.66 -8.41 5.48
C ARG A 170 6.37 -9.22 5.31
N ASN A 171 5.22 -8.55 5.25
CA ASN A 171 3.91 -9.18 5.10
C ASN A 171 3.76 -9.89 3.76
N LEU A 172 4.43 -9.44 2.69
CA LEU A 172 4.42 -10.12 1.40
C LEU A 172 5.14 -11.47 1.46
N HIS A 173 6.21 -11.59 2.25
CA HIS A 173 6.89 -12.87 2.48
C HIS A 173 6.06 -13.83 3.33
N ILE A 174 5.40 -13.31 4.36
CA ILE A 174 4.47 -14.07 5.20
C ILE A 174 3.30 -14.58 4.35
N LEU A 175 2.74 -13.72 3.50
CA LEU A 175 1.67 -14.05 2.56
C LEU A 175 2.07 -15.17 1.61
N ARG A 176 3.26 -15.08 0.99
CA ARG A 176 3.76 -16.13 0.07
C ARG A 176 3.84 -17.50 0.75
N LYS A 177 4.36 -17.56 1.98
CA LYS A 177 4.45 -18.81 2.74
C LYS A 177 3.08 -19.35 3.13
N TYR A 178 2.17 -18.47 3.53
CA TYR A 178 0.79 -18.83 3.80
C TYR A 178 0.12 -19.44 2.56
N GLN A 179 0.23 -18.81 1.40
CA GLN A 179 -0.38 -19.30 0.16
C GLN A 179 0.22 -20.63 -0.31
N ARG A 180 1.51 -20.85 -0.07
CA ARG A 180 2.19 -22.13 -0.36
C ARG A 180 1.94 -23.22 0.69
N LYS A 181 1.06 -22.99 1.66
CA LYS A 181 0.77 -23.90 2.79
C LYS A 181 2.02 -24.28 3.60
N LEU A 182 3.04 -23.41 3.56
CA LEU A 182 4.25 -23.53 4.36
C LEU A 182 4.08 -22.92 5.74
N MET A 183 2.96 -22.26 6.02
CA MET A 183 2.73 -21.64 7.32
C MET A 183 1.26 -21.41 7.58
N VAL A 184 0.84 -21.61 8.83
CA VAL A 184 -0.47 -21.18 9.33
C VAL A 184 -0.35 -19.74 9.83
N VAL A 185 -1.28 -18.90 9.41
CA VAL A 185 -1.40 -17.51 9.84
C VAL A 185 -2.77 -17.34 10.50
N PHE A 186 -2.79 -16.80 11.71
CA PHE A 186 -4.00 -16.55 12.50
C PHE A 186 -4.57 -15.13 12.30
N GLU A 187 -4.17 -14.47 11.22
CA GLU A 187 -4.65 -13.13 10.87
C GLU A 187 -6.04 -13.25 10.21
N GLU A 188 -7.01 -12.50 10.71
CA GLU A 188 -8.35 -12.45 10.13
C GLU A 188 -8.31 -11.79 8.75
N GLU A 189 -9.04 -12.36 7.79
CA GLU A 189 -9.24 -11.75 6.48
C GLU A 189 -10.03 -10.46 6.62
N LYS A 190 -9.50 -9.36 6.08
CA LYS A 190 -10.16 -8.05 6.12
C LYS A 190 -10.74 -7.70 4.76
N ASP A 191 -11.90 -7.08 4.76
CA ASP A 191 -12.57 -6.69 3.52
C ASP A 191 -11.68 -5.75 2.70
N VAL A 192 -11.65 -5.99 1.39
CA VAL A 192 -10.95 -5.16 0.42
C VAL A 192 -11.93 -4.36 -0.44
N SER A 193 -13.25 -4.60 -0.36
CA SER A 193 -14.21 -3.95 -1.26
C SER A 193 -14.22 -2.41 -1.15
N ALA A 194 -13.83 -1.88 0.01
CA ALA A 194 -13.73 -0.45 0.25
C ALA A 194 -12.40 0.20 -0.18
N VAL A 195 -11.35 -0.60 -0.46
CA VAL A 195 -10.04 -0.07 -0.88
C VAL A 195 -10.07 0.30 -2.36
N PRO A 196 -9.24 1.25 -2.83
CA PRO A 196 -9.21 1.63 -4.25
C PRO A 196 -8.92 0.45 -5.18
N HIS A 197 -9.57 0.40 -6.35
CA HIS A 197 -9.38 -0.66 -7.34
C HIS A 197 -9.06 -0.12 -8.74
N ILE A 198 -8.27 -0.90 -9.47
CA ILE A 198 -8.03 -0.73 -10.92
C ILE A 198 -8.19 -2.06 -11.61
N TYR A 199 -9.00 -2.09 -12.68
CA TYR A 199 -9.27 -3.30 -13.47
C TYR A 199 -9.63 -4.54 -12.62
N GLY A 200 -10.36 -4.33 -11.51
CA GLY A 200 -10.77 -5.39 -10.59
C GLY A 200 -9.71 -5.81 -9.55
N LYS A 201 -8.51 -5.23 -9.57
CA LYS A 201 -7.43 -5.48 -8.60
C LYS A 201 -7.40 -4.39 -7.53
N PRO A 202 -7.38 -4.74 -6.24
CA PRO A 202 -7.23 -3.75 -5.18
C PRO A 202 -5.82 -3.15 -5.19
N ILE A 203 -5.72 -1.88 -4.77
CA ILE A 203 -4.46 -1.19 -4.51
C ILE A 203 -4.29 -1.15 -2.98
N LEU A 204 -3.31 -1.89 -2.50
CA LEU A 204 -2.93 -1.92 -1.09
C LEU A 204 -1.65 -1.11 -0.89
N SER A 205 -1.44 -0.63 0.32
CA SER A 205 -0.31 0.24 0.67
C SER A 205 0.29 -0.17 2.01
N GLN A 206 1.61 -0.03 2.08
CA GLN A 206 2.38 -0.18 3.30
C GLN A 206 1.97 0.88 4.33
N GLY A 207 1.77 0.45 5.57
CA GLY A 207 1.61 1.37 6.68
C GLY A 207 1.26 0.65 7.98
N SER A 208 1.53 1.31 9.10
CA SER A 208 1.26 0.85 10.47
C SER A 208 0.09 1.60 11.13
N GLY A 209 -0.71 2.33 10.35
CA GLY A 209 -1.86 3.11 10.83
C GLY A 209 -3.21 2.43 10.67
N PRO A 210 -4.31 3.08 11.09
CA PRO A 210 -5.67 2.65 10.75
C PRO A 210 -5.90 2.70 9.23
N LEU A 211 -6.91 1.97 8.74
CA LEU A 211 -7.37 2.01 7.34
C LEU A 211 -7.68 3.44 6.85
N SER A 212 -8.11 4.29 7.77
CA SER A 212 -8.31 5.73 7.55
C SER A 212 -7.01 6.50 7.26
N GLN A 213 -5.85 5.87 7.35
CA GLN A 213 -4.56 6.44 6.91
C GLN A 213 -4.00 5.71 5.69
N GLY A 214 -4.79 4.81 5.07
CA GLY A 214 -4.38 4.03 3.91
C GLY A 214 -3.42 2.89 4.24
N ALA A 215 -3.25 2.53 5.51
CA ALA A 215 -2.40 1.41 5.90
C ALA A 215 -3.19 0.08 5.81
N HIS A 216 -2.66 -0.89 5.06
CA HIS A 216 -3.31 -2.18 4.84
C HIS A 216 -2.55 -3.31 5.52
N SER A 217 -3.22 -4.04 6.41
CA SER A 217 -2.65 -5.19 7.13
C SER A 217 -2.53 -6.45 6.26
N LEU A 218 -1.82 -7.46 6.76
CA LEU A 218 -1.72 -8.79 6.15
C LEU A 218 -3.10 -9.41 5.85
N GLY A 219 -4.10 -9.20 6.70
CA GLY A 219 -5.48 -9.67 6.48
C GLY A 219 -6.10 -9.17 5.17
N HIS A 220 -5.81 -7.93 4.76
CA HIS A 220 -6.25 -7.39 3.47
C HIS A 220 -5.52 -8.07 2.31
N MET A 221 -4.22 -8.32 2.47
CA MET A 221 -3.41 -9.01 1.45
C MET A 221 -3.86 -10.46 1.27
N ILE A 222 -4.19 -11.15 2.36
CA ILE A 222 -4.77 -12.51 2.32
C ILE A 222 -6.08 -12.46 1.54
N ARG A 223 -7.00 -11.56 1.90
CA ARG A 223 -8.28 -11.41 1.20
C ARG A 223 -8.10 -11.12 -0.29
N ALA A 224 -7.22 -10.18 -0.64
CA ALA A 224 -6.91 -9.82 -2.02
C ALA A 224 -6.35 -11.00 -2.83
N SER A 225 -5.43 -11.77 -2.25
CA SER A 225 -4.82 -12.95 -2.90
C SER A 225 -5.77 -14.14 -3.10
N LYS A 226 -6.94 -14.12 -2.44
CA LYS A 226 -8.04 -15.09 -2.63
C LYS A 226 -9.16 -14.55 -3.54
N GLY A 227 -9.07 -13.29 -3.97
CA GLY A 227 -10.00 -12.69 -4.93
C GLY A 227 -9.91 -13.34 -6.31
N ASN A 228 -10.80 -12.94 -7.22
CA ASN A 228 -10.92 -13.56 -8.54
C ASN A 228 -9.60 -13.57 -9.33
N ASP A 229 -8.89 -12.44 -9.33
CA ASP A 229 -7.63 -12.28 -10.05
C ASP A 229 -6.41 -12.79 -9.27
N LYS A 230 -6.58 -13.15 -7.98
CA LYS A 230 -5.53 -13.57 -7.03
C LYS A 230 -4.32 -12.63 -6.92
N THR A 231 -4.44 -11.42 -7.46
CA THR A 231 -3.39 -10.42 -7.58
C THR A 231 -3.87 -9.07 -7.07
N PHE A 232 -2.92 -8.24 -6.65
CA PHE A 232 -3.20 -6.88 -6.19
C PHE A 232 -2.00 -5.97 -6.42
N TYR A 233 -2.26 -4.68 -6.56
CA TYR A 233 -1.19 -3.69 -6.60
C TYR A 233 -0.76 -3.36 -5.18
N TYR A 234 0.55 -3.22 -4.96
CA TYR A 234 1.11 -2.88 -3.66
C TYR A 234 2.01 -1.65 -3.75
N MET A 235 1.72 -0.66 -2.91
CA MET A 235 2.46 0.59 -2.78
C MET A 235 3.36 0.52 -1.55
N GLN A 236 4.67 0.61 -1.77
CA GLN A 236 5.64 0.75 -0.71
C GLN A 236 6.06 2.23 -0.61
N SER A 237 6.33 2.73 0.61
CA SER A 237 6.70 4.13 0.79
C SER A 237 7.94 4.50 -0.03
N GLY A 238 7.85 5.60 -0.79
CA GLY A 238 8.94 6.10 -1.63
C GLY A 238 9.31 5.22 -2.83
N ARG A 239 8.48 4.24 -3.20
CA ARG A 239 8.74 3.31 -4.32
C ARG A 239 7.57 3.24 -5.29
N ARG A 240 7.86 2.77 -6.50
CA ARG A 240 6.84 2.49 -7.52
C ARG A 240 5.95 1.34 -7.06
N ALA A 241 4.73 1.30 -7.57
CA ALA A 241 3.83 0.20 -7.31
C ALA A 241 4.41 -1.11 -7.89
N ILE A 242 4.05 -2.23 -7.28
CA ILE A 242 4.33 -3.56 -7.81
C ILE A 242 3.02 -4.33 -7.93
N LEU A 243 2.93 -5.23 -8.91
CA LEU A 243 1.85 -6.19 -9.00
C LEU A 243 2.26 -7.44 -8.22
N VAL A 244 1.51 -7.79 -7.16
CA VAL A 244 1.80 -8.94 -6.31
C VAL A 244 0.99 -10.16 -6.76
N ASP A 245 1.68 -11.29 -6.90
CA ASP A 245 1.09 -12.62 -7.07
C ASP A 245 1.79 -13.61 -6.13
N ALA A 246 1.12 -13.95 -5.03
CA ALA A 246 1.67 -14.85 -4.01
C ALA A 246 1.66 -16.33 -4.43
N HIS A 247 0.99 -16.68 -5.52
CA HIS A 247 0.89 -18.06 -6.03
C HIS A 247 2.04 -18.40 -6.98
N LYS A 248 2.58 -17.41 -7.68
CA LYS A 248 3.71 -17.58 -8.61
C LYS A 248 5.04 -17.79 -7.91
N GLU A 249 6.04 -18.25 -8.66
CA GLU A 249 7.45 -18.28 -8.21
C GLU A 249 8.04 -16.87 -8.11
N THR A 250 7.54 -15.97 -8.94
CA THR A 250 7.86 -14.55 -8.95
C THR A 250 6.82 -13.84 -8.09
N LEU A 251 7.20 -13.44 -6.86
CA LEU A 251 6.24 -12.83 -5.91
C LEU A 251 5.62 -11.53 -6.43
N TYR A 252 6.37 -10.81 -7.25
CA TYR A 252 5.91 -9.56 -7.84
C TYR A 252 6.45 -9.37 -9.25
N GLU A 253 5.78 -8.48 -9.97
CA GLU A 253 6.14 -7.93 -11.27
C GLU A 253 6.14 -6.40 -11.16
N ASP A 254 7.06 -5.72 -11.84
CA ASP A 254 7.05 -4.26 -11.92
C ASP A 254 5.88 -3.81 -12.78
N VAL A 255 5.16 -2.78 -12.33
CA VAL A 255 4.05 -2.22 -13.12
C VAL A 255 4.58 -1.43 -14.31
N THR A 256 3.82 -1.42 -15.41
CA THR A 256 4.12 -0.57 -16.56
C THR A 256 3.94 0.92 -16.20
N ARG A 257 4.56 1.82 -16.97
CA ARG A 257 4.37 3.28 -16.77
C ARG A 257 2.90 3.68 -16.81
N LYS A 258 2.13 3.09 -17.76
CA LYS A 258 0.70 3.35 -17.90
C LYS A 258 -0.10 2.88 -16.69
N GLU A 259 0.22 1.71 -16.15
CA GLU A 259 -0.41 1.22 -14.93
C GLU A 259 -0.08 2.09 -13.73
N GLN A 260 1.17 2.54 -13.59
CA GLN A 260 1.57 3.47 -12.54
C GLN A 260 0.77 4.78 -12.60
N GLU A 261 0.61 5.37 -13.79
CA GLU A 261 -0.19 6.59 -14.00
C GLU A 261 -1.66 6.40 -13.59
N GLU A 262 -2.26 5.26 -13.95
CA GLU A 262 -3.64 4.95 -13.55
C GLU A 262 -3.74 4.70 -12.03
N ILE A 263 -2.77 4.02 -11.41
CA ILE A 263 -2.68 3.82 -9.95
C ILE A 263 -2.67 5.17 -9.23
N GLU A 264 -1.80 6.09 -9.63
CA GLU A 264 -1.71 7.42 -9.05
C GLU A 264 -3.00 8.21 -9.21
N LYS A 265 -3.61 8.15 -10.40
CA LYS A 265 -4.90 8.79 -10.67
C LYS A 265 -6.03 8.26 -9.79
N VAL A 266 -6.12 6.95 -9.61
CA VAL A 266 -7.14 6.33 -8.74
C VAL A 266 -6.90 6.67 -7.27
N LEU A 267 -5.64 6.62 -6.81
CA LEU A 267 -5.30 6.99 -5.43
C LEU A 267 -5.60 8.47 -5.14
N ASN A 268 -5.21 9.37 -6.04
CA ASN A 268 -5.51 10.79 -5.93
C ASN A 268 -7.02 11.07 -5.98
N GLY A 269 -7.72 10.37 -6.87
CA GLY A 269 -9.18 10.44 -7.00
C GLY A 269 -9.89 9.98 -5.73
N TYR A 270 -9.46 8.85 -5.17
CA TYR A 270 -9.97 8.32 -3.90
C TYR A 270 -9.71 9.28 -2.75
N GLN A 271 -8.49 9.79 -2.60
CA GLN A 271 -8.17 10.71 -1.51
C GLN A 271 -8.95 12.03 -1.63
N THR A 272 -9.09 12.56 -2.85
CA THR A 272 -9.91 13.76 -3.11
C THR A 272 -11.38 13.52 -2.79
N ALA A 273 -11.93 12.39 -3.24
CA ALA A 273 -13.31 12.02 -2.94
C ALA A 273 -13.51 11.81 -1.44
N ARG A 274 -12.52 11.25 -0.74
CA ARG A 274 -12.57 11.00 0.69
C ARG A 274 -12.59 12.29 1.49
N THR A 275 -11.70 13.23 1.20
CA THR A 275 -11.69 14.55 1.84
C THR A 275 -12.98 15.31 1.59
N LYS A 276 -13.56 15.17 0.38
CA LYS A 276 -14.74 15.95 -0.02
C LYS A 276 -16.07 15.32 0.41
N TYR A 277 -16.15 14.00 0.41
CA TYR A 277 -17.40 13.25 0.52
C TYR A 277 -17.43 12.22 1.66
N GLY A 278 -16.36 12.13 2.45
CA GLY A 278 -16.21 11.09 3.47
C GLY A 278 -15.69 9.76 2.90
N THR A 279 -15.27 8.88 3.79
CA THR A 279 -14.63 7.60 3.43
C THR A 279 -15.61 6.67 2.73
N THR A 280 -16.85 6.60 3.22
CA THR A 280 -17.90 5.72 2.71
C THR A 280 -18.19 5.98 1.23
N LEU A 281 -18.50 7.22 0.84
CA LEU A 281 -18.81 7.52 -0.55
C LEU A 281 -17.57 7.40 -1.47
N ALA A 282 -16.38 7.75 -0.98
CA ALA A 282 -15.14 7.54 -1.72
C ALA A 282 -14.91 6.06 -2.07
N SER A 283 -15.19 5.16 -1.12
CA SER A 283 -15.10 3.71 -1.31
C SER A 283 -16.10 3.16 -2.32
N ILE A 284 -17.27 3.79 -2.47
CA ILE A 284 -18.27 3.40 -3.48
C ILE A 284 -17.84 3.88 -4.87
N ILE A 285 -17.20 5.05 -4.98
CA ILE A 285 -16.76 5.62 -6.26
C ILE A 285 -15.54 4.88 -6.80
N TRP A 286 -14.53 4.66 -5.95
CA TRP A 286 -13.20 4.20 -6.36
C TRP A 286 -12.83 2.82 -5.85
N GLY A 287 -13.66 2.23 -4.98
CA GLY A 287 -13.42 0.89 -4.46
C GLY A 287 -13.76 -0.21 -5.46
N GLN A 288 -14.08 -1.40 -4.97
CA GLN A 288 -14.43 -2.51 -5.84
C GLN A 288 -15.64 -2.16 -6.72
N PRO A 289 -15.59 -2.36 -8.04
CA PRO A 289 -16.71 -2.03 -8.93
C PRO A 289 -18.01 -2.72 -8.52
N ILE A 290 -19.01 -1.92 -8.16
CA ILE A 290 -20.33 -2.42 -7.76
C ILE A 290 -21.17 -2.64 -9.02
N ARG A 291 -21.50 -3.89 -9.33
CA ARG A 291 -22.33 -4.25 -10.48
C ARG A 291 -23.80 -3.93 -10.21
N LEU A 292 -24.49 -3.35 -11.19
CA LEU A 292 -25.92 -3.06 -11.06
C LEU A 292 -26.72 -4.36 -11.02
N ASN A 293 -27.59 -4.48 -10.01
CA ASN A 293 -28.49 -5.61 -9.87
C ASN A 293 -29.71 -5.41 -10.80
N PRO A 294 -29.99 -6.36 -11.71
CA PRO A 294 -31.13 -6.27 -12.62
C PRO A 294 -32.49 -6.22 -11.91
N ARG A 295 -32.59 -6.81 -10.70
CA ARG A 295 -33.82 -6.84 -9.90
C ARG A 295 -34.35 -5.44 -9.58
N TYR A 296 -33.47 -4.46 -9.45
CA TYR A 296 -33.82 -3.09 -9.07
C TYR A 296 -33.88 -2.13 -10.25
N ARG A 297 -33.82 -2.62 -11.50
CA ARG A 297 -33.79 -1.76 -12.70
C ARG A 297 -34.99 -0.81 -12.75
N GLU A 298 -36.20 -1.33 -12.59
CA GLU A 298 -37.43 -0.54 -12.65
C GLU A 298 -37.52 0.47 -11.50
N SER A 299 -37.24 0.03 -10.27
CA SER A 299 -37.32 0.90 -9.08
C SER A 299 -36.27 2.00 -9.09
N ARG A 300 -35.09 1.73 -9.66
CA ARG A 300 -33.97 2.67 -9.78
C ARG A 300 -34.28 3.83 -10.72
N ILE A 301 -34.99 3.54 -11.81
CA ILE A 301 -35.36 4.54 -12.82
C ILE A 301 -36.55 5.36 -12.33
N LYS A 302 -37.52 4.71 -11.68
CA LYS A 302 -38.75 5.34 -11.18
C LYS A 302 -38.45 6.55 -10.30
N ASP A 303 -39.15 7.65 -10.57
CA ASP A 303 -39.11 8.81 -9.70
C ASP A 303 -39.78 8.53 -8.36
N ILE A 304 -39.11 8.95 -7.29
CA ILE A 304 -39.62 8.85 -5.93
C ILE A 304 -39.91 10.26 -5.41
N PRO A 305 -40.91 10.44 -4.52
CA PRO A 305 -41.17 11.74 -3.91
C PRO A 305 -40.03 12.11 -2.96
N LEU A 306 -39.72 13.41 -2.84
CA LEU A 306 -38.63 13.92 -1.99
C LEU A 306 -38.67 13.39 -0.54
N ALA A 307 -39.87 13.19 0.02
CA ALA A 307 -40.05 12.65 1.36
C ALA A 307 -39.45 11.23 1.52
N LYS A 308 -39.41 10.44 0.45
CA LYS A 308 -38.90 9.07 0.44
C LYS A 308 -37.43 8.96 -0.02
N TYR A 309 -36.75 10.08 -0.25
CA TYR A 309 -35.33 10.03 -0.63
C TYR A 309 -34.51 9.42 0.51
N PRO A 310 -33.66 8.42 0.23
CA PRO A 310 -32.68 7.93 1.20
C PRO A 310 -31.75 9.07 1.60
N ARG A 311 -31.53 9.23 2.91
CA ARG A 311 -30.67 10.26 3.50
C ARG A 311 -29.62 9.61 4.37
N PHE A 312 -28.39 10.02 4.15
CA PHE A 312 -27.21 9.53 4.85
C PHE A 312 -26.49 10.70 5.51
N PHE A 313 -26.08 10.49 6.74
CA PHE A 313 -25.40 11.45 7.59
C PHE A 313 -24.05 10.81 7.85
N SER A 314 -22.98 11.39 7.32
CA SER A 314 -21.69 10.72 7.31
C SER A 314 -21.19 10.43 8.71
N GLU A 315 -21.45 9.22 9.17
CA GLU A 315 -20.71 8.55 10.22
C GLU A 315 -19.76 7.59 9.49
N ASP A 316 -18.46 7.61 9.79
CA ASP A 316 -17.51 6.70 9.13
C ASP A 316 -17.76 5.25 9.61
N SER A 317 -18.83 4.61 9.14
CA SER A 317 -19.23 3.25 9.51
C SER A 317 -19.38 2.34 8.28
N VAL A 318 -18.91 1.10 8.40
CA VAL A 318 -19.00 0.08 7.33
C VAL A 318 -20.46 -0.26 7.00
N LEU A 319 -21.34 -0.26 8.01
CA LEU A 319 -22.78 -0.51 7.83
C LEU A 319 -23.44 0.54 6.93
N GLU A 320 -22.95 1.78 6.97
CA GLU A 320 -23.46 2.86 6.12
C GLU A 320 -23.12 2.63 4.64
N ARG A 321 -21.97 2.01 4.34
CA ARG A 321 -21.55 1.71 2.95
C ARG A 321 -22.57 0.83 2.25
N ASP A 322 -22.93 -0.30 2.84
CA ASP A 322 -23.84 -1.25 2.21
C ASP A 322 -25.26 -0.71 2.10
N GLN A 323 -25.69 0.11 3.07
CA GLN A 323 -26.96 0.83 2.99
C GLN A 323 -26.98 1.86 1.86
N MET A 324 -25.90 2.63 1.68
CA MET A 324 -25.78 3.58 0.56
C MET A 324 -25.78 2.83 -0.78
N ILE A 325 -25.06 1.71 -0.89
CA ILE A 325 -25.07 0.87 -2.08
C ILE A 325 -26.48 0.37 -2.37
N LYS A 326 -27.18 -0.16 -1.36
CA LYS A 326 -28.56 -0.63 -1.48
C LYS A 326 -29.50 0.49 -1.95
N ALA A 327 -29.41 1.68 -1.35
CA ALA A 327 -30.20 2.85 -1.74
C ALA A 327 -29.94 3.26 -3.20
N LEU A 328 -28.68 3.26 -3.64
CA LEU A 328 -28.33 3.54 -5.03
C LEU A 328 -28.82 2.45 -5.99
N GLN A 329 -28.79 1.18 -5.56
CA GLN A 329 -29.30 0.07 -6.35
C GLN A 329 -30.82 0.15 -6.50
N GLU A 330 -31.55 0.40 -5.40
CA GLU A 330 -33.01 0.38 -5.34
C GLU A 330 -33.66 1.64 -5.90
N HIS A 331 -33.09 2.81 -5.63
CA HIS A 331 -33.69 4.11 -5.95
C HIS A 331 -32.89 4.92 -6.97
N GLY A 332 -31.65 4.54 -7.27
CA GLY A 332 -30.78 5.29 -8.17
C GLY A 332 -30.30 6.63 -7.64
N ARG A 333 -30.68 7.01 -6.41
CA ARG A 333 -30.45 8.34 -5.87
C ARG A 333 -30.48 8.33 -4.34
N LEU A 334 -29.67 9.18 -3.73
CA LEU A 334 -29.66 9.48 -2.29
C LEU A 334 -29.17 10.90 -2.03
N HIS A 335 -29.43 11.42 -0.84
CA HIS A 335 -28.83 12.64 -0.32
C HIS A 335 -27.82 12.31 0.77
N LEU A 336 -26.66 12.95 0.68
CA LEU A 336 -25.56 12.82 1.65
C LEU A 336 -25.34 14.15 2.34
N TYR A 337 -25.35 14.14 3.67
CA TYR A 337 -25.06 15.30 4.49
C TYR A 337 -23.76 15.08 5.26
N LEU A 338 -22.89 16.08 5.20
CA LEU A 338 -21.57 16.07 5.84
C LEU A 338 -21.46 17.31 6.72
N GLN A 339 -20.72 17.18 7.81
CA GLN A 339 -20.29 18.30 8.63
C GLN A 339 -18.76 18.37 8.58
N ASP A 340 -18.20 19.54 8.26
CA ASP A 340 -16.74 19.74 8.32
C ASP A 340 -16.26 19.92 9.77
N THR A 341 -14.95 19.95 9.96
CA THR A 341 -14.30 20.18 11.26
C THR A 341 -14.60 21.56 11.86
N GLN A 342 -15.12 22.49 11.06
CA GLN A 342 -15.55 23.83 11.49
C GLN A 342 -17.07 23.88 11.76
N GLY A 343 -17.75 22.73 11.71
CA GLY A 343 -19.18 22.62 11.96
C GLY A 343 -20.07 23.04 10.79
N ARG A 344 -19.52 23.33 9.60
CA ARG A 344 -20.28 23.71 8.41
C ARG A 344 -20.89 22.49 7.73
N ASN A 345 -22.18 22.61 7.41
CA ASN A 345 -22.95 21.54 6.79
C ASN A 345 -22.91 21.61 5.27
N TYR A 346 -22.51 20.51 4.65
CA TYR A 346 -22.54 20.28 3.21
C TYR A 346 -23.60 19.25 2.89
N ALA A 347 -24.31 19.44 1.77
CA ALA A 347 -25.33 18.51 1.30
C ALA A 347 -25.10 18.22 -0.18
N TYR A 348 -25.07 16.93 -0.51
CA TYR A 348 -24.84 16.44 -1.85
C TYR A 348 -26.00 15.57 -2.32
N LYS A 349 -26.33 15.70 -3.61
CA LYS A 349 -27.16 14.74 -4.32
C LYS A 349 -26.26 13.74 -5.03
N VAL A 350 -26.49 12.45 -4.78
CA VAL A 350 -25.79 11.35 -5.43
C VAL A 350 -26.80 10.63 -6.31
N LYS A 351 -26.46 10.44 -7.58
CA LYS A 351 -27.31 9.76 -8.57
C LYS A 351 -26.53 8.73 -9.36
N VAL A 352 -27.15 7.62 -9.71
CA VAL A 352 -26.63 6.66 -10.68
C VAL A 352 -26.74 7.28 -12.08
N LYS A 353 -25.62 7.36 -12.80
CA LYS A 353 -25.53 7.89 -14.17
C LYS A 353 -26.07 6.93 -15.22
N ASN A 354 -25.93 5.63 -14.97
CA ASN A 354 -26.35 4.56 -15.87
C ASN A 354 -27.46 3.70 -15.22
N PRO A 355 -28.62 4.30 -14.84
CA PRO A 355 -29.65 3.59 -14.06
C PRO A 355 -30.29 2.42 -14.84
N ASP A 356 -30.28 2.52 -16.16
CA ASP A 356 -30.88 1.57 -17.10
C ASP A 356 -29.86 0.60 -17.73
N ALA A 357 -28.62 0.60 -17.24
CA ALA A 357 -27.56 -0.22 -17.81
C ALA A 357 -27.92 -1.73 -17.82
N PRO A 358 -27.45 -2.47 -18.85
CA PRO A 358 -27.69 -3.90 -18.99
C PRO A 358 -27.04 -4.71 -17.85
N ARG A 359 -27.38 -6.00 -17.78
CA ARG A 359 -26.96 -6.88 -16.68
C ARG A 359 -25.45 -6.78 -16.42
N HIS A 360 -25.09 -6.57 -15.16
CA HIS A 360 -23.73 -6.62 -14.64
C HIS A 360 -22.77 -5.47 -15.04
N GLU A 361 -23.25 -4.37 -15.64
CA GLU A 361 -22.41 -3.18 -15.81
C GLU A 361 -22.08 -2.55 -14.43
N PRO A 362 -20.85 -2.06 -14.20
CA PRO A 362 -20.52 -1.27 -13.01
C PRO A 362 -21.39 -0.01 -12.89
N MET A 363 -21.84 0.26 -11.67
CA MET A 363 -22.57 1.47 -11.31
C MET A 363 -21.65 2.69 -11.45
N LYS A 364 -22.09 3.68 -12.22
CA LYS A 364 -21.42 4.99 -12.37
C LYS A 364 -22.20 6.04 -11.60
N LEU A 365 -21.51 6.91 -10.87
CA LEU A 365 -22.16 7.93 -10.03
C LEU A 365 -21.97 9.34 -10.57
N SER A 366 -22.97 10.18 -10.32
CA SER A 366 -22.97 11.63 -10.46
C SER A 366 -23.19 12.25 -9.10
N ILE A 367 -22.28 13.13 -8.68
CA ILE A 367 -22.34 13.77 -7.38
C ILE A 367 -22.33 15.27 -7.62
N GLY A 368 -23.32 15.97 -7.07
CA GLY A 368 -23.41 17.42 -7.14
C GLY A 368 -23.88 18.02 -5.83
N PRO A 369 -23.64 19.32 -5.60
CA PRO A 369 -24.22 20.01 -4.46
C PRO A 369 -25.76 19.95 -4.55
N LEU A 370 -26.40 19.85 -3.39
CA LEU A 370 -27.84 19.98 -3.30
C LEU A 370 -28.24 21.42 -3.62
N GLY A 371 -29.14 21.60 -4.59
CA GLY A 371 -29.54 22.94 -5.06
C GLY A 371 -30.32 23.71 -3.98
N TRP A 372 -30.40 25.03 -4.11
CA TRP A 372 -31.15 25.87 -3.17
C TRP A 372 -32.64 25.50 -3.12
N LYS A 373 -33.25 25.19 -4.27
CA LYS A 373 -34.64 24.74 -4.37
C LYS A 373 -34.85 23.42 -3.64
N ASP A 374 -33.96 22.46 -3.85
CA ASP A 374 -34.01 21.14 -3.19
C ASP A 374 -33.87 21.31 -1.67
N LYS A 375 -32.91 22.13 -1.21
CA LYS A 375 -32.73 22.46 0.21
C LYS A 375 -33.97 23.10 0.83
N ALA A 376 -34.62 24.03 0.14
CA ALA A 376 -35.83 24.68 0.62
C ALA A 376 -36.99 23.69 0.72
N ALA A 377 -37.18 22.84 -0.30
CA ALA A 377 -38.20 21.80 -0.30
C ALA A 377 -37.98 20.80 0.84
N GLU A 378 -36.72 20.41 1.11
CA GLU A 378 -36.38 19.55 2.24
C GLU A 378 -36.67 20.22 3.58
N LYS A 379 -36.32 21.50 3.77
CA LYS A 379 -36.66 22.22 5.00
C LYS A 379 -38.17 22.23 5.25
N VAL A 380 -38.99 22.44 4.22
CA VAL A 380 -40.46 22.39 4.36
C VAL A 380 -40.93 20.99 4.75
N GLN A 381 -40.38 19.93 4.14
CA GLN A 381 -40.73 18.56 4.51
C GLN A 381 -40.27 18.20 5.94
N ALA A 382 -39.11 18.70 6.36
CA ALA A 382 -38.59 18.51 7.71
C ALA A 382 -39.45 19.25 8.75
N TRP A 383 -39.86 20.49 8.45
CA TRP A 383 -40.79 21.25 9.29
C TRP A 383 -42.15 20.55 9.44
N ARG A 384 -42.62 19.88 8.38
CA ARG A 384 -43.84 19.04 8.42
C ARG A 384 -43.63 17.69 9.11
N GLY A 385 -42.46 17.42 9.68
CA GLY A 385 -42.13 16.15 10.35
C GLY A 385 -42.02 14.94 9.42
N ARG A 386 -41.94 15.15 8.09
CA ARG A 386 -41.94 14.06 7.10
C ARG A 386 -40.55 13.51 6.80
N ILE A 387 -39.49 14.27 7.09
CA ILE A 387 -38.09 13.86 6.89
C ILE A 387 -37.21 14.40 8.02
N SER A 388 -36.04 13.78 8.21
CA SER A 388 -34.97 14.27 9.08
C SER A 388 -33.84 14.89 8.25
N ILE A 389 -33.31 16.03 8.69
CA ILE A 389 -32.13 16.72 8.14
C ILE A 389 -31.22 17.17 9.29
N PRO A 390 -29.90 17.29 9.09
CA PRO A 390 -28.97 17.65 10.17
C PRO A 390 -28.99 19.16 10.43
N GLY A 391 -28.94 19.54 11.70
CA GLY A 391 -29.08 20.93 12.18
C GLY A 391 -30.26 21.09 13.14
N PRO A 392 -30.55 22.31 13.65
CA PRO A 392 -31.68 22.53 14.53
C PRO A 392 -32.99 22.36 13.75
N THR A 393 -33.49 21.13 13.76
CA THR A 393 -34.85 20.78 13.33
C THR A 393 -35.83 20.86 14.52
N ARG A 394 -35.43 21.52 15.62
CA ARG A 394 -36.26 21.66 16.82
C ARG A 394 -37.03 22.98 16.83
N LEU A 395 -38.26 22.91 16.34
CA LEU A 395 -39.42 23.43 17.09
C LEU A 395 -40.18 22.23 17.69
N ALA A 396 -39.46 21.36 18.41
CA ALA A 396 -40.10 20.51 19.40
C ALA A 396 -40.40 21.42 20.59
N GLY A 397 -41.52 22.15 20.54
CA GLY A 397 -41.87 23.12 21.57
C GLY A 397 -42.91 24.18 21.19
N LEU A 398 -43.51 24.17 19.99
CA LEU A 398 -44.72 24.96 19.77
C LEU A 398 -45.94 24.10 20.12
N PRO A 399 -46.80 24.52 21.06
CA PRO A 399 -48.06 23.84 21.30
C PRO A 399 -48.88 23.87 20.00
N LEU A 400 -49.50 22.74 19.67
CA LEU A 400 -50.53 22.68 18.63
C LEU A 400 -51.60 23.71 19.02
N PRO A 401 -52.08 24.56 18.09
CA PRO A 401 -53.28 25.34 18.35
C PRO A 401 -54.42 24.35 18.57
N ASP A 402 -55.11 24.50 19.70
CA ASP A 402 -56.31 23.71 20.00
C ASP A 402 -57.33 23.87 18.86
N PRO A 403 -58.06 22.79 18.52
CA PRO A 403 -59.09 22.86 17.52
C PRO A 403 -60.25 23.74 18.02
N VAL A 404 -60.58 24.77 17.26
CA VAL A 404 -61.86 25.49 17.33
C VAL A 404 -62.58 25.32 16.00
#